data_AF-A0A1G7R3L9-F1
#
_entry.id   AF-A0A1G7R3L9-F1
#
_cell.length_a   1.000
_cell.length_b   1.000
_cell.length_c   1.000
_cell.angle_alpha   90.00
_cell.angle_beta   90.00
_cell.angle_gamma   90.00
#
_symmetry.space_group_name_H-M   'P 1'
#
loop_
_entity.id
_entity.type
_entity.pdbx_description
1 polymer ?
#
loop_
_entity_poly.entity_id
_entity_poly.type
_entity_poly.pdbx_seq_one_letter_code
_entity_poly.pdbx_strand_id
1 'polypeptide(L)'
;MTAEQNVLTVESRRGDKDQHQYLYQGISARPFKRQFNVADYVQVKTATFDNGLLRIELVREIPEAMKPRRIAIGAGASSAQIIQKAA
;
A
#
# COMPACT_ATOMS: atom_id res chain seq x y z
N MET A 1 -1.00 3.05 13.46
CA MET A 1 -0.43 2.54 12.20
C MET A 1 -0.85 3.49 11.10
N THR A 2 0.09 3.90 10.24
CA THR A 2 -0.19 4.76 9.08
C THR A 2 0.39 4.11 7.83
N ALA A 3 -0.28 4.27 6.70
CA ALA A 3 0.17 3.80 5.39
C ALA A 3 0.18 5.00 4.44
N GLU A 4 1.36 5.38 3.97
CA GLU A 4 1.57 6.54 3.11
C GLU A 4 2.40 6.13 1.91
N GLN A 5 1.84 6.27 0.71
CA GLN A 5 2.47 5.85 -0.55
C GLN A 5 2.89 4.37 -0.50
N ASN A 6 4.18 4.11 -0.28
CA ASN A 6 4.81 2.80 -0.24
C ASN A 6 5.41 2.51 1.15
N VAL A 7 5.09 3.28 2.18
CA VAL A 7 5.65 3.12 3.52
C VAL A 7 4.54 2.78 4.51
N LEU A 8 4.67 1.62 5.14
CA LEU A 8 3.84 1.19 6.26
C LEU A 8 4.57 1.49 7.56
N THR A 9 3.99 2.37 8.37
CA THR A 9 4.53 2.76 9.68
C THR A 9 3.70 2.14 10.80
N VAL A 10 4.36 1.30 11.61
CA VAL A 10 3.82 0.68 12.82
C VAL A 10 4.46 1.32 14.03
N GLU A 11 3.64 1.97 14.86
CA GLU A 11 4.08 2.69 16.05
C GLU A 11 3.33 2.18 17.28
N SER A 12 4.07 1.98 18.37
CA SER A 12 3.54 1.72 19.70
C SER A 12 3.76 2.95 20.57
N ARG A 13 2.68 3.43 21.19
CA ARG A 13 2.70 4.53 22.15
C ARG A 13 2.14 4.03 23.46
N ARG A 14 2.97 3.39 24.27
CA ARG A 14 2.64 3.05 25.66
C ARG A 14 3.19 4.17 26.55
N GLY A 15 2.32 4.80 27.34
CA GLY A 15 2.73 5.79 28.33
C GLY A 15 3.32 5.09 29.56
N ASP A 16 4.30 5.72 30.20
CA ASP A 16 4.98 5.26 31.43
C ASP A 16 4.06 5.31 32.66
N LYS A 17 2.90 4.65 32.61
CA LYS A 17 1.87 4.76 33.66
C LYS A 17 1.89 3.66 34.71
N ASP A 18 2.87 2.77 34.65
CA ASP A 18 2.93 1.65 35.56
C ASP A 18 4.10 1.82 36.53
N GLN A 19 3.81 2.45 37.68
CA GLN A 19 4.64 2.42 38.91
C GLN A 19 4.72 0.99 39.50
N HIS A 20 4.76 -0.04 38.66
CA HIS A 20 4.90 -1.42 39.10
C HIS A 20 6.36 -1.65 39.45
N GLN A 21 6.62 -1.98 40.72
CA GLN A 21 7.93 -2.43 41.16
C GLN A 21 8.11 -3.90 40.79
N TYR A 22 8.99 -4.15 39.82
CA TYR A 22 9.39 -5.49 39.42
C TYR A 22 10.68 -5.89 40.15
N LEU A 23 10.73 -7.11 40.68
CA LEU A 23 11.99 -7.68 41.20
C LEU A 23 12.98 -7.95 40.05
N TYR A 24 12.49 -8.37 38.89
CA TYR A 24 13.24 -8.52 37.65
C TYR A 24 12.31 -8.38 36.44
N GLN A 25 12.73 -7.59 35.43
CA GLN A 25 11.98 -7.39 34.20
C GLN A 25 12.86 -7.74 32.99
N GLY A 26 12.72 -8.95 32.47
CA GLY A 26 13.49 -9.43 31.33
C GLY A 26 13.16 -8.76 29.99
N ILE A 27 11.97 -8.16 29.86
CA ILE A 27 11.53 -7.47 28.64
C ILE A 27 10.90 -6.12 29.02
N SER A 28 11.58 -5.04 28.65
CA SER A 28 11.05 -3.68 28.82
C SER A 28 10.01 -3.37 27.74
N ALA A 29 8.84 -2.88 28.14
CA ALA A 29 7.78 -2.47 27.23
C ALA A 29 8.01 -1.06 26.65
N ARG A 30 9.12 -0.87 25.94
CA ARG A 30 9.51 0.43 25.38
C ARG A 30 8.63 0.80 24.18
N PRO A 31 8.33 2.09 23.97
CA PRO A 31 7.72 2.54 22.72
C PRO A 31 8.63 2.18 21.55
N PHE A 32 8.02 1.84 20.42
CA PHE A 32 8.75 1.50 19.21
C PHE A 32 8.07 2.11 17.98
N LYS A 33 8.89 2.38 16.96
CA LYS A 33 8.46 2.71 15.61
C LYS A 33 9.18 1.80 14.64
N ARG A 34 8.43 1.14 13.77
CA ARG A 34 8.96 0.30 12.68
C ARG A 34 8.32 0.75 11.38
N GLN A 35 9.15 0.93 10.37
CA GLN A 35 8.74 1.31 9.03
C GLN A 35 9.11 0.19 8.07
N PHE A 36 8.17 -0.14 7.19
CA PHE A 36 8.31 -1.17 6.19
C PHE A 36 8.09 -0.52 4.82
N ASN A 37 9.03 -0.71 3.91
CA ASN A 37 8.82 -0.38 2.51
C ASN A 37 7.99 -1.47 1.86
N VAL A 38 6.92 -1.06 1.20
CA VAL A 38 5.97 -1.92 0.52
C VAL A 38 6.13 -1.71 -0.99
N ALA A 39 5.97 -2.78 -1.75
CA ALA A 39 6.06 -2.72 -3.20
C ALA A 39 4.93 -1.88 -3.80
N ASP A 40 5.12 -1.44 -5.04
CA ASP A 40 4.09 -0.73 -5.79
C ASP A 40 2.81 -1.56 -5.89
N TYR A 41 1.67 -0.86 -5.83
CA TYR A 41 0.34 -1.47 -5.93
C TYR A 41 -0.01 -2.43 -4.79
N VAL A 42 0.77 -2.45 -3.71
CA VAL A 42 0.43 -3.20 -2.50
C VAL A 42 -0.28 -2.29 -1.51
N GLN A 43 -1.46 -2.72 -1.06
CA GLN A 43 -2.26 -2.01 -0.08
C GLN A 43 -2.53 -2.87 1.15
N VAL A 44 -2.77 -2.22 2.29
CA VAL A 44 -3.18 -2.88 3.52
C VAL A 44 -4.66 -3.22 3.41
N LYS A 45 -4.99 -4.51 3.43
CA LYS A 45 -6.39 -4.97 3.41
C LYS A 45 -7.00 -4.98 4.80
N THR A 46 -6.26 -5.51 5.78
CA THR A 46 -6.76 -5.70 7.15
C THR A 46 -5.57 -5.73 8.12
N ALA A 47 -5.80 -5.30 9.36
CA ALA A 47 -4.87 -5.49 10.47
C ALA A 47 -5.63 -6.04 11.67
N THR A 48 -5.09 -7.09 12.28
CA THR A 48 -5.66 -7.73 13.48
C THR A 48 -4.60 -7.81 14.57
N PHE A 49 -5.00 -7.52 15.81
CA PHE A 49 -4.12 -7.64 16.98
C PHE A 49 -4.77 -8.61 17.95
N ASP A 50 -4.14 -9.76 18.14
CA ASP A 50 -4.64 -10.82 19.02
C ASP A 50 -3.46 -11.52 19.68
N ASN A 51 -3.63 -11.92 20.95
CA ASN A 51 -2.60 -12.61 21.74
C ASN A 51 -1.21 -11.95 21.72
N GLY A 52 -1.17 -10.61 21.65
CA GLY A 52 0.08 -9.84 21.62
C GLY A 52 0.77 -9.78 20.25
N LEU A 53 0.16 -10.36 19.21
CA LEU A 53 0.69 -10.35 17.85
C LEU A 53 -0.15 -9.43 16.94
N LEU A 54 0.52 -8.50 16.28
CA LEU A 54 -0.07 -7.70 15.21
C LEU A 54 0.13 -8.41 13.87
N ARG A 55 -0.96 -8.87 13.26
CA ARG A 55 -0.98 -9.41 11.90
C ARG A 55 -1.51 -8.36 10.93
N ILE A 56 -0.76 -8.12 9.85
CA ILE A 56 -1.11 -7.15 8.82
C ILE A 56 -1.21 -7.91 7.50
N GLU A 57 -2.38 -7.87 6.88
CA GLU A 57 -2.64 -8.50 5.59
C GLU A 57 -2.46 -7.49 4.47
N LEU A 58 -1.57 -7.82 3.53
CA LEU A 58 -1.23 -7.00 2.38
C LEU A 58 -1.77 -7.67 1.11
N VAL A 59 -2.36 -6.89 0.22
CA VAL A 59 -2.84 -7.34 -1.09
C VAL A 59 -2.25 -6.50 -2.20
N ARG A 60 -1.96 -7.14 -3.34
CA ARG A 60 -1.46 -6.46 -4.53
C ARG A 60 -2.59 -6.22 -5.52
N GLU A 61 -2.99 -4.98 -5.69
CA GLU A 61 -4.05 -4.55 -6.62
C GLU A 61 -3.44 -3.91 -7.86
N ILE A 62 -3.25 -4.68 -8.94
CA ILE A 62 -2.72 -4.15 -10.20
C ILE A 62 -3.86 -3.42 -10.95
N PRO A 63 -3.73 -2.10 -11.21
CA PRO A 63 -4.71 -1.34 -11.98
C PRO A 63 -5.09 -1.99 -13.30
N GLU A 64 -6.38 -1.99 -13.64
CA GLU A 64 -6.87 -2.55 -14.90
C GLU A 64 -6.30 -1.84 -16.13
N ALA A 65 -5.92 -0.56 -16.01
CA ALA A 65 -5.29 0.20 -17.08
C ALA A 65 -3.92 -0.34 -17.51
N MET A 66 -3.26 -1.13 -16.65
CA MET A 66 -2.04 -1.87 -16.99
C MET A 66 -2.32 -3.26 -17.56
N LYS A 67 -3.58 -3.72 -17.58
CA LYS A 67 -3.93 -4.93 -18.31
C LYS A 67 -3.64 -4.66 -19.80
N PRO A 68 -2.85 -5.52 -20.47
CA PRO A 68 -2.56 -5.35 -21.88
C PRO A 68 -3.87 -5.36 -22.67
N ARG A 69 -4.23 -4.22 -23.25
CA ARG A 69 -5.39 -4.06 -24.13
C ARG A 69 -5.02 -4.52 -25.54
N ARG A 70 -5.82 -5.43 -26.09
CA ARG A 70 -5.67 -5.86 -27.49
C ARG A 70 -6.07 -4.70 -28.40
N ILE A 71 -5.10 -4.15 -29.13
CA ILE A 71 -5.37 -3.16 -30.18
C ILE A 71 -5.78 -3.94 -31.43
N ALA A 72 -7.03 -3.78 -31.87
CA ALA A 72 -7.46 -4.33 -33.15
C ALA A 72 -6.80 -3.53 -34.28
N ILE A 73 -6.05 -4.22 -35.15
CA ILE A 73 -5.56 -3.63 -36.39
C ILE A 73 -6.74 -3.67 -37.37
N GLY A 74 -7.33 -2.52 -37.67
CA GLY A 74 -8.35 -2.40 -38.71
C GLY A 74 -7.72 -2.63 -40.09
N ALA A 75 -8.27 -3.55 -40.87
CA ALA A 75 -7.97 -3.62 -42.30
C ALA A 75 -8.46 -2.32 -42.95
N GLY A 76 -7.54 -1.58 -43.57
CA GLY A 76 -7.79 -0.25 -44.09
C GLY A 76 -9.05 -0.17 -44.96
N ALA A 77 -9.96 0.71 -44.58
CA ALA A 77 -10.90 1.33 -45.52
C ALA A 77 -10.33 2.70 -45.88
N SER A 78 -9.80 2.76 -47.10
CA SER A 78 -9.56 3.97 -47.86
C SER A 78 -10.78 4.89 -47.87
N SER A 79 -10.66 6.09 -47.27
CA SER A 79 -11.26 7.35 -47.75
C SER A 79 -11.07 8.45 -46.70
N ALA A 80 -10.01 9.23 -46.83
CA ALA A 80 -10.02 10.61 -46.38
C ALA A 80 -9.72 11.46 -47.61
N GLN A 81 -10.78 11.89 -48.30
CA GLN A 81 -10.74 12.96 -49.27
C GLN A 81 -10.14 14.20 -48.57
N ILE A 82 -8.91 14.55 -48.95
CA ILE A 82 -8.36 15.88 -48.68
C ILE A 82 -8.72 16.72 -49.91
N ILE A 83 -9.89 17.36 -49.90
CA ILE A 83 -10.24 18.39 -50.88
C ILE A 83 -10.75 19.66 -50.17
N GLN A 84 -9.93 20.71 -50.30
CA GLN A 84 -10.19 22.15 -50.38
C GLN A 84 -10.91 22.93 -49.27
N LYS A 85 -10.25 24.03 -48.87
CA LYS A 85 -10.85 25.37 -49.04
C LYS A 85 -9.78 26.44 -49.33
N ALA A 86 -10.06 27.23 -50.36
CA ALA A 86 -9.30 28.37 -50.87
C ALA A 86 -9.50 29.64 -50.01
N ALA A 87 -8.50 30.52 -50.01
CA ALA A 87 -8.60 31.97 -50.26
C ALA A 87 -7.18 32.52 -50.51
#